data_AF-A0A521VE04-F1
#
_entry.id   AF-A0A521VE04-F1
#
_cell.length_a   1.000
_cell.length_b   1.000
_cell.length_c   1.000
_cell.angle_alpha   90.00
_cell.angle_beta   90.00
_cell.angle_gamma   90.00
#
_symmetry.space_group_name_H-M   'P 1'
#
loop_
_entity.id
_entity.type
_entity.pdbx_description
1 polymer ?
#
loop_
_entity_poly.entity_id
_entity_poly.type
_entity_poly.pdbx_seq_one_letter_code
_entity_poly.pdbx_strand_id
1 'polypeptide(L)'
;MTRILLPIALIFIFAECKNETSNTANAGESNVQAVSAADTSSSTYSYENLKANALQEEDTYGRVKQSLATLQDEYTKSEGKIPNRGKVTIFLDEHLTMQIKNEFKGDVYETKVNLTDLNAENGGMKLLPDLAAGDFPGLLVFTLEGKGKVEQYKNGKLISEDNQLEIYMPGRANIERLTPALVQAINVAHRKI
;
A
#
# COMPACT_ATOMS: atom_id res chain seq x y z
N MET A 1 -7.57 -44.54 -32.12
CA MET A 1 -8.54 -43.52 -31.69
C MET A 1 -9.37 -44.12 -30.57
N THR A 2 -9.08 -43.74 -29.33
CA THR A 2 -9.83 -44.23 -28.16
C THR A 2 -10.08 -43.02 -27.27
N ARG A 3 -11.32 -42.54 -27.31
CA ARG A 3 -11.80 -41.41 -26.50
C ARG A 3 -12.16 -41.95 -25.12
N ILE A 4 -11.52 -41.44 -24.06
CA ILE A 4 -11.95 -41.65 -22.69
C ILE A 4 -12.40 -40.29 -22.16
N LEU A 5 -13.72 -40.19 -21.99
CA LEU A 5 -14.46 -39.13 -21.31
C LEU A 5 -14.89 -39.72 -19.97
N LEU A 6 -14.59 -39.09 -18.82
CA LEU A 6 -15.43 -39.05 -17.60
C LEU A 6 -14.73 -38.22 -16.48
N PRO A 7 -15.43 -37.75 -15.43
CA PRO A 7 -15.96 -36.39 -15.36
C PRO A 7 -15.46 -35.58 -14.14
N ILE A 8 -15.66 -34.27 -14.21
CA ILE A 8 -15.44 -33.28 -13.13
C ILE A 8 -16.53 -33.47 -12.07
N ALA A 9 -16.13 -33.77 -10.83
CA ALA A 9 -17.01 -33.73 -9.66
C ALA A 9 -16.64 -32.52 -8.79
N LEU A 10 -17.46 -31.47 -8.91
CA LEU A 10 -17.42 -30.26 -8.12
C LEU A 10 -18.29 -30.48 -6.87
N ILE A 11 -17.68 -30.56 -5.68
CA ILE A 11 -18.42 -30.63 -4.41
C ILE A 11 -18.34 -29.27 -3.73
N PHE A 12 -19.45 -28.54 -3.77
CA PHE A 12 -19.75 -27.39 -2.91
C PHE A 12 -20.31 -27.93 -1.59
N ILE A 13 -19.66 -27.65 -0.46
CA ILE A 13 -20.28 -27.79 0.87
C ILE A 13 -20.38 -26.40 1.48
N PHE A 14 -21.58 -25.83 1.40
CA PHE A 14 -22.03 -24.76 2.27
C PHE A 14 -22.24 -25.34 3.67
N ALA A 15 -21.48 -24.86 4.66
CA ALA A 15 -21.80 -25.05 6.07
C ALA A 15 -22.16 -23.69 6.65
N GLU A 16 -23.46 -23.43 6.71
CA GLU A 16 -24.05 -22.31 7.44
C GLU A 16 -24.36 -22.74 8.88
N CYS A 17 -24.09 -21.80 9.79
CA CYS A 17 -24.85 -21.46 10.99
C CYS A 17 -25.15 -22.55 12.05
N LYS A 18 -24.66 -22.31 13.29
CA LYS A 18 -25.58 -22.22 14.44
C LYS A 18 -24.97 -21.46 15.62
N ASN A 19 -25.61 -20.33 15.92
CA ASN A 19 -25.58 -19.61 17.19
C ASN A 19 -26.48 -20.38 18.18
N GLU A 20 -25.96 -20.79 19.34
CA GLU A 20 -26.80 -21.11 20.50
C GLU A 20 -26.21 -20.49 21.78
N THR A 21 -26.99 -19.56 22.32
CA THR A 21 -26.87 -18.90 23.62
C THR A 21 -27.19 -19.88 24.75
N SER A 22 -26.46 -19.85 25.87
CA SER A 22 -27.05 -20.20 27.17
C SER A 22 -26.33 -19.54 28.36
N ASN A 23 -27.18 -18.97 29.21
CA ASN A 23 -27.00 -18.36 30.53
C ASN A 23 -26.08 -19.09 31.51
N THR A 24 -25.44 -18.33 32.40
CA THR A 24 -25.36 -18.69 33.84
C THR A 24 -25.31 -17.42 34.68
N ALA A 25 -26.29 -17.27 35.58
CA ALA A 25 -26.34 -16.28 36.64
C ALA A 25 -25.61 -16.80 37.89
N ASN A 26 -24.97 -15.92 38.66
CA ASN A 26 -24.98 -15.99 40.13
C ASN A 26 -24.53 -14.66 40.76
N ALA A 27 -25.29 -14.27 41.79
CA ALA A 27 -25.23 -13.03 42.54
C ALA A 27 -24.04 -12.95 43.51
N GLY A 28 -23.59 -11.73 43.77
CA GLY A 28 -22.74 -11.37 44.90
C GLY A 28 -22.88 -9.88 45.18
N GLU A 29 -23.71 -9.53 46.16
CA GLU A 29 -23.77 -8.19 46.75
C GLU A 29 -22.40 -7.84 47.37
N SER A 30 -21.85 -6.68 47.01
CA SER A 30 -20.89 -5.99 47.87
C SER A 30 -21.07 -4.48 47.73
N ASN A 31 -21.30 -3.88 48.89
CA ASN A 31 -21.65 -2.50 49.13
C ASN A 31 -20.45 -1.60 48.82
N VAL A 32 -20.53 -0.76 47.78
CA VAL A 32 -19.59 0.35 47.56
C VAL A 32 -20.39 1.63 47.38
N GLN A 33 -20.65 2.26 48.52
CA GLN A 33 -20.63 3.70 48.77
C GLN A 33 -20.70 4.59 47.52
N ALA A 34 -21.88 5.17 47.30
CA ALA A 34 -22.11 6.22 46.31
C ALA A 34 -21.18 7.42 46.61
N VAL A 35 -20.11 7.54 45.82
CA VAL A 35 -19.37 8.79 45.70
C VAL A 35 -20.16 9.63 44.69
N SER A 36 -20.75 10.73 45.16
CA SER A 36 -21.36 11.75 44.31
C SER A 36 -20.32 12.27 43.32
N ALA A 37 -20.33 11.73 42.10
CA ALA A 37 -19.74 12.39 40.94
C ALA A 37 -20.77 13.42 40.46
N ALA A 38 -20.66 14.64 40.99
CA ALA A 38 -21.20 15.81 40.33
C ALA A 38 -20.54 15.94 38.95
N ASP A 39 -21.36 16.18 37.93
CA ASP A 39 -21.03 16.62 36.58
C ASP A 39 -19.76 16.02 35.94
N THR A 40 -19.98 15.04 35.07
CA THR A 40 -19.26 15.03 33.80
C THR A 40 -20.25 14.60 32.75
N SER A 41 -20.91 15.60 32.18
CA SER A 41 -21.36 15.66 30.79
C SER A 41 -21.45 14.31 30.09
N SER A 42 -22.69 13.87 29.88
CA SER A 42 -23.12 13.04 28.75
C SER A 42 -22.18 13.24 27.55
N SER A 43 -21.23 12.33 27.35
CA SER A 43 -20.48 12.24 26.10
C SER A 43 -21.38 11.55 25.09
N THR A 44 -22.46 12.24 24.73
CA THR A 44 -23.11 12.02 23.46
C THR A 44 -22.04 12.38 22.42
N TYR A 45 -21.26 11.39 21.99
CA TYR A 45 -20.59 11.46 20.70
C TYR A 45 -21.69 11.56 19.65
N SER A 46 -22.18 12.78 19.44
CA SER A 46 -23.17 13.09 18.43
C SER A 46 -22.62 12.67 17.08
N TYR A 47 -23.46 12.09 16.24
CA TYR A 47 -23.12 11.81 14.84
C TYR A 47 -22.55 13.06 14.14
N GLU A 48 -22.99 14.25 14.51
CA GLU A 48 -22.43 15.53 14.05
C GLU A 48 -20.99 15.76 14.52
N ASN A 49 -20.63 15.39 15.75
CA ASN A 49 -19.25 15.45 16.23
C ASN A 49 -18.37 14.36 15.59
N LEU A 50 -18.92 13.18 15.30
CA LEU A 50 -18.23 12.15 14.54
C LEU A 50 -18.05 12.55 13.07
N LYS A 51 -18.97 13.34 12.48
CA LYS A 51 -18.89 13.87 11.11
C LYS A 51 -17.93 15.06 11.00
N ALA A 52 -17.89 15.93 12.01
CA ALA A 52 -16.95 17.05 12.08
C ALA A 52 -15.51 16.61 12.38
N ASN A 53 -15.33 15.46 13.03
CA ASN A 53 -14.01 14.83 13.28
C ASN A 53 -13.73 13.64 12.34
N ALA A 54 -14.65 13.28 11.45
CA ALA A 54 -14.35 12.34 10.38
C ALA A 54 -13.35 13.03 9.46
N LEU A 55 -12.22 12.35 9.21
CA LEU A 55 -11.19 12.76 8.25
C LEU A 55 -11.87 13.44 7.05
N GLN A 56 -11.53 14.71 6.80
CA GLN A 56 -12.06 15.46 5.66
C GLN A 56 -11.96 14.57 4.40
N GLU A 57 -13.04 14.55 3.61
CA GLU A 57 -13.14 13.73 2.39
C GLU A 57 -11.99 13.98 1.38
N GLU A 58 -11.15 14.99 1.62
CA GLU A 58 -10.19 15.54 0.67
C GLU A 58 -8.71 15.48 1.12
N ASP A 59 -8.32 14.78 2.20
CA ASP A 59 -6.88 14.60 2.51
C ASP A 59 -6.20 13.59 1.57
N THR A 60 -6.06 14.01 0.31
CA THR A 60 -5.39 13.24 -0.76
C THR A 60 -3.94 12.99 -0.37
N TYR A 61 -3.22 14.01 0.11
CA TYR A 61 -1.80 13.90 0.48
C TYR A 61 -1.59 12.87 1.58
N GLY A 62 -2.34 12.94 2.69
CA GLY A 62 -2.22 12.00 3.80
C GLY A 62 -2.56 10.57 3.40
N ARG A 63 -3.59 10.37 2.56
CA ARG A 63 -3.96 9.05 2.03
C ARG A 63 -2.89 8.46 1.11
N VAL A 64 -2.31 9.26 0.22
CA VAL A 64 -1.20 8.85 -0.64
C VAL A 64 0.02 8.49 0.21
N LYS A 65 0.39 9.36 1.16
CA LYS A 65 1.51 9.14 2.08
C LYS A 65 1.34 7.85 2.89
N GLN A 66 0.15 7.60 3.41
CA GLN A 66 -0.17 6.37 4.13
C GLN A 66 -0.05 5.13 3.23
N SER A 67 -0.48 5.24 1.97
CA SER A 67 -0.36 4.16 0.99
C SER A 67 1.11 3.86 0.68
N LEU A 68 1.94 4.90 0.51
CA LEU A 68 3.38 4.75 0.27
C LEU A 68 4.19 4.25 1.48
N ALA A 69 3.62 4.28 2.70
CA ALA A 69 4.29 3.75 3.89
C ALA A 69 4.65 2.25 3.74
N THR A 70 3.80 1.48 3.06
CA THR A 70 4.08 0.07 2.75
C THR A 70 5.30 -0.07 1.85
N LEU A 71 5.42 0.78 0.83
CA LEU A 71 6.56 0.77 -0.08
C LEU A 71 7.85 1.14 0.67
N GLN A 72 7.80 2.14 1.55
CA GLN A 72 8.93 2.51 2.41
C GLN A 72 9.37 1.34 3.30
N ASP A 73 8.42 0.66 3.94
CA ASP A 73 8.71 -0.44 4.85
C ASP A 73 9.31 -1.66 4.13
N GLU A 74 8.82 -1.99 2.93
CA GLU A 74 9.41 -3.03 2.09
C GLU A 74 10.83 -2.66 1.63
N TYR A 75 11.07 -1.39 1.27
CA TYR A 75 12.41 -0.93 0.94
C TYR A 75 13.36 -1.05 2.13
N THR A 76 12.95 -0.63 3.32
CA THR A 76 13.74 -0.77 4.56
C THR A 76 14.05 -2.23 4.85
N LYS A 77 13.08 -3.14 4.70
CA LYS A 77 13.29 -4.59 4.86
C LYS A 77 14.18 -5.20 3.78
N SER A 78 14.37 -4.52 2.64
CA SER A 78 15.18 -4.97 1.50
C SER A 78 16.64 -4.51 1.55
N GLU A 79 17.03 -3.68 2.52
CA GLU A 79 18.39 -3.16 2.65
C GLU A 79 19.41 -4.32 2.72
N GLY A 80 20.44 -4.25 1.87
CA GLY A 80 21.47 -5.28 1.76
C GLY A 80 21.04 -6.61 1.11
N LYS A 81 19.77 -6.76 0.70
CA LYS A 81 19.26 -8.00 0.05
C LYS A 81 19.28 -7.95 -1.47
N ILE A 82 19.40 -6.75 -2.05
CA ILE A 82 19.47 -6.52 -3.49
C ILE A 82 20.80 -5.81 -3.80
N PRO A 83 21.51 -6.20 -4.87
CA PRO A 83 22.72 -5.51 -5.32
C PRO A 83 22.48 -4.00 -5.48
N ASN A 84 23.49 -3.21 -5.09
CA ASN A 84 23.47 -1.75 -5.18
C ASN A 84 22.34 -1.05 -4.40
N ARG A 85 21.70 -1.75 -3.45
CA ARG A 85 20.71 -1.17 -2.54
C ARG A 85 21.34 -0.85 -1.20
N GLY A 86 21.39 0.43 -0.86
CA GLY A 86 21.72 0.90 0.48
C GLY A 86 20.45 1.36 1.19
N LYS A 87 20.52 2.55 1.79
CA LYS A 87 19.40 3.14 2.51
C LYS A 87 18.44 3.79 1.53
N VAL A 88 17.22 3.26 1.43
CA VAL A 88 16.17 3.82 0.58
C VAL A 88 15.17 4.62 1.42
N THR A 89 14.92 5.86 1.00
CA THR A 89 13.93 6.77 1.62
C THR A 89 12.96 7.27 0.56
N ILE A 90 11.67 7.27 0.87
CA ILE A 90 10.61 7.79 0.01
C ILE A 90 10.13 9.11 0.58
N PHE A 91 10.13 10.13 -0.27
CA PHE A 91 9.55 11.44 0.01
C PHE A 91 8.36 11.67 -0.91
N LEU A 92 7.36 12.38 -0.39
CA LEU A 92 6.18 12.82 -1.13
C LEU A 92 5.99 14.31 -0.85
N ASP A 93 5.97 15.12 -1.90
CA ASP A 93 5.69 16.55 -1.82
C ASP A 93 4.18 16.86 -1.90
N GLU A 94 3.83 18.13 -1.75
CA GLU A 94 2.43 18.61 -1.78
C GLU A 94 1.78 18.47 -3.18
N HIS A 95 2.61 18.37 -4.23
CA HIS A 95 2.19 18.17 -5.62
C HIS A 95 2.03 16.68 -5.97
N LEU A 96 2.17 15.79 -4.99
CA LEU A 96 2.14 14.32 -5.16
C LEU A 96 3.29 13.79 -6.03
N THR A 97 4.41 14.51 -6.08
CA THR A 97 5.66 14.01 -6.63
C THR A 97 6.29 13.08 -5.61
N MET A 98 6.44 11.82 -6.01
CA MET A 98 7.16 10.83 -5.24
C MET A 98 8.64 10.88 -5.63
N GLN A 99 9.52 10.93 -4.63
CA GLN A 99 10.96 10.82 -4.79
C GLN A 99 11.47 9.62 -3.99
N ILE A 100 12.04 8.64 -4.70
CA ILE A 100 12.71 7.47 -4.10
C ILE A 100 14.21 7.75 -4.12
N LYS A 101 14.82 7.88 -2.94
CA LYS A 101 16.25 8.16 -2.77
C LYS A 101 16.97 6.93 -2.22
N ASN A 102 17.95 6.40 -2.95
CA ASN A 102 18.83 5.29 -2.54
C ASN A 102 20.25 5.80 -2.29
N GLU A 103 20.71 5.74 -1.04
CA GLU A 103 22.07 6.10 -0.65
C GLU A 103 22.92 4.84 -0.52
N PHE A 104 23.90 4.67 -1.42
CA PHE A 104 24.74 3.46 -1.47
C PHE A 104 26.20 3.81 -1.76
N LYS A 105 27.11 3.41 -0.87
CA LYS A 105 28.57 3.58 -1.01
C LYS A 105 29.01 5.02 -1.37
N GLY A 106 28.31 6.02 -0.84
CA GLY A 106 28.60 7.44 -1.08
C GLY A 106 27.96 8.04 -2.33
N ASP A 107 27.34 7.22 -3.19
CA ASP A 107 26.48 7.67 -4.27
C ASP A 107 25.04 7.81 -3.79
N VAL A 108 24.32 8.78 -4.37
CA VAL A 108 22.89 9.00 -4.19
C VAL A 108 22.21 8.81 -5.54
N TYR A 109 21.32 7.81 -5.62
CA TYR A 109 20.46 7.59 -6.77
C TYR A 109 19.04 8.03 -6.42
N GLU A 110 18.39 8.79 -7.29
CA GLU A 110 17.05 9.32 -7.03
C GLU A 110 16.14 9.04 -8.22
N THR A 111 14.93 8.58 -7.95
CA THR A 111 13.87 8.46 -8.95
C THR A 111 12.76 9.41 -8.56
N LYS A 112 12.36 10.32 -9.45
CA LYS A 112 11.27 11.27 -9.25
C LYS A 112 10.17 11.03 -10.27
N VAL A 113 8.94 11.04 -9.81
CA VAL A 113 7.76 10.90 -10.68
C VAL A 113 6.54 11.50 -10.00
N ASN A 114 5.71 12.23 -10.75
CA ASN A 114 4.40 12.62 -10.25
C ASN A 114 3.46 11.40 -10.31
N LEU A 115 2.81 11.08 -9.20
CA LEU A 115 1.88 9.95 -9.15
C LEU A 115 0.69 10.11 -10.09
N THR A 116 0.33 11.35 -10.48
CA THR A 116 -0.71 11.60 -11.48
C THR A 116 -0.30 11.26 -12.92
N ASP A 117 0.99 11.08 -13.16
CA ASP A 117 1.52 10.69 -14.47
C ASP A 117 1.62 9.17 -14.63
N LEU A 118 1.26 8.37 -13.62
CA LEU A 118 1.40 6.90 -13.62
C LEU A 118 0.08 6.21 -13.96
N ASN A 119 0.14 5.10 -14.69
CA ASN A 119 -1.02 4.31 -15.07
C ASN A 119 -1.21 3.11 -14.13
N ALA A 120 -2.24 3.16 -13.27
CA ALA A 120 -2.63 2.05 -12.39
C ALA A 120 -3.76 1.17 -12.97
N GLU A 121 -4.25 1.46 -14.18
CA GLU A 121 -5.30 0.69 -14.84
C GLU A 121 -4.75 -0.55 -15.56
N ASN A 122 -5.65 -1.32 -16.19
CA ASN A 122 -5.29 -2.53 -16.92
C ASN A 122 -4.23 -2.25 -17.99
N GLY A 123 -3.10 -2.96 -17.91
CA GLY A 123 -1.96 -2.79 -18.82
C GLY A 123 -0.98 -1.68 -18.41
N GLY A 124 -1.34 -0.82 -17.46
CA GLY A 124 -0.47 0.22 -16.90
C GLY A 124 0.61 -0.31 -15.95
N MET A 125 0.48 -1.56 -15.51
CA MET A 125 1.47 -2.22 -14.67
C MET A 125 1.86 -3.58 -15.23
N LYS A 126 3.12 -3.96 -15.04
CA LYS A 126 3.66 -5.26 -15.44
C LYS A 126 4.56 -5.82 -14.35
N LEU A 127 4.33 -7.08 -14.01
CA LEU A 127 5.25 -7.85 -13.17
C LEU A 127 6.44 -8.31 -14.01
N LEU A 128 7.64 -8.06 -13.52
CA LEU A 128 8.86 -8.65 -14.02
C LEU A 128 9.16 -9.91 -13.21
N PRO A 129 9.11 -11.10 -13.83
CA PRO A 129 9.49 -12.33 -13.15
C PRO A 129 11.00 -12.38 -12.91
N ASP A 130 11.40 -13.20 -11.95
CA ASP A 130 12.78 -13.67 -11.80
C ASP A 130 13.06 -14.67 -12.95
N LEU A 131 13.96 -14.30 -13.88
CA LEU A 131 14.26 -15.08 -15.08
C LEU A 131 15.53 -15.93 -14.91
N ALA A 132 16.46 -15.53 -14.04
CA ALA A 132 17.73 -16.19 -13.82
C ALA A 132 18.21 -16.05 -12.37
N ALA A 133 19.08 -16.97 -11.93
CA ALA A 133 19.64 -16.92 -10.58
C ALA A 133 20.37 -15.58 -10.31
N GLY A 134 19.85 -14.81 -9.36
CA GLY A 134 20.36 -13.48 -9.03
C GLY A 134 19.53 -12.32 -9.62
N ASP A 135 18.53 -12.62 -10.45
CA ASP A 135 17.50 -11.64 -10.80
C ASP A 135 16.55 -11.42 -9.62
N PHE A 136 15.93 -10.24 -9.61
CA PHE A 136 14.96 -9.86 -8.59
C PHE A 136 13.63 -9.59 -9.26
N PRO A 137 12.52 -10.08 -8.69
CA PRO A 137 11.20 -9.73 -9.20
C PRO A 137 10.99 -8.22 -9.11
N GLY A 138 10.36 -7.69 -10.15
CA GLY A 138 10.10 -6.27 -10.30
C GLY A 138 8.64 -5.96 -10.58
N LEU A 139 8.28 -4.71 -10.35
CA LEU A 139 7.04 -4.10 -10.79
C LEU A 139 7.39 -2.90 -11.67
N LEU A 140 6.90 -2.93 -12.90
CA LEU A 140 6.90 -1.77 -13.78
C LEU A 140 5.55 -1.08 -13.67
N VAL A 141 5.57 0.24 -13.52
CA VAL A 141 4.40 1.10 -13.62
C VAL A 141 4.64 2.10 -14.73
N PHE A 142 3.91 1.98 -15.83
CA PHE A 142 4.05 2.83 -16.99
C PHE A 142 3.46 4.21 -16.74
N THR A 143 4.00 5.22 -17.41
CA THR A 143 3.41 6.55 -17.42
C THR A 143 2.18 6.59 -18.32
N LEU A 144 1.27 7.51 -18.04
CA LEU A 144 0.16 7.82 -18.94
C LEU A 144 0.72 8.22 -20.31
N GLU A 145 0.11 7.67 -21.37
CA GLU A 145 0.50 7.92 -22.77
C GLU A 145 1.95 7.52 -23.13
N GLY A 146 2.67 6.82 -22.25
CA GLY A 146 4.04 6.33 -22.51
C GLY A 146 5.11 7.43 -22.62
N LYS A 147 4.88 8.60 -22.01
CA LYS A 147 5.82 9.74 -22.01
C LYS A 147 6.95 9.58 -21.00
N GLY A 148 8.13 10.14 -21.31
CA GLY A 148 9.25 10.25 -20.35
C GLY A 148 8.91 11.18 -19.20
N LYS A 149 8.43 10.63 -18.07
CA LYS A 149 8.00 11.38 -16.87
C LYS A 149 8.59 10.84 -15.57
N VAL A 150 9.37 9.77 -15.68
CA VAL A 150 10.14 9.21 -14.57
C VAL A 150 11.57 9.69 -14.71
N GLU A 151 11.95 10.66 -13.89
CA GLU A 151 13.28 11.24 -13.92
C GLU A 151 14.21 10.44 -13.01
N GLN A 152 15.37 10.06 -13.51
CA GLN A 152 16.42 9.44 -12.71
C GLN A 152 17.60 10.38 -12.54
N TYR A 153 18.10 10.47 -11.31
CA TYR A 153 19.25 11.29 -10.95
C TYR A 153 20.34 10.44 -10.31
N LYS A 154 21.60 10.84 -10.56
CA LYS A 154 22.77 10.39 -9.81
C LYS A 154 23.49 11.61 -9.25
N ASN A 155 23.64 11.67 -7.93
CA ASN A 155 24.31 12.75 -7.21
C ASN A 155 23.76 14.14 -7.62
N GLY A 156 22.43 14.25 -7.72
CA GLY A 156 21.73 15.48 -8.10
C GLY A 156 21.76 15.82 -9.60
N LYS A 157 22.45 15.04 -10.43
CA LYS A 157 22.48 15.22 -11.89
C LYS A 157 21.48 14.27 -12.57
N LEU A 158 20.63 14.81 -13.43
CA LEU A 158 19.72 14.02 -14.27
C LEU A 158 20.52 13.09 -15.18
N ILE A 159 20.17 11.81 -15.21
CA ILE A 159 20.83 10.77 -16.01
C ILE A 159 19.91 10.13 -17.05
N SER A 160 18.61 10.02 -16.77
CA SER A 160 17.61 9.53 -17.71
C SER A 160 16.21 10.09 -17.43
N GLU A 161 15.38 10.05 -18.44
CA GLU A 161 13.93 10.24 -18.35
C GLU A 161 13.27 9.03 -19.00
N ASP A 162 12.54 8.26 -18.20
CA ASP A 162 11.92 7.00 -18.61
C ASP A 162 10.40 7.12 -18.61
N ASN A 163 9.75 6.24 -19.36
CA ASN A 163 8.29 6.14 -19.41
C ASN A 163 7.72 5.10 -18.44
N GLN A 164 8.53 4.63 -17.51
CA GLN A 164 8.12 3.64 -16.52
C GLN A 164 8.89 3.81 -15.21
N LEU A 165 8.20 3.60 -14.10
CA LEU A 165 8.77 3.47 -12.77
C LEU A 165 9.10 1.99 -12.54
N GLU A 166 10.35 1.70 -12.16
CA GLU A 166 10.80 0.35 -11.87
C GLU A 166 11.01 0.14 -10.36
N ILE A 167 10.34 -0.85 -9.80
CA ILE A 167 10.46 -1.22 -8.39
C ILE A 167 10.86 -2.69 -8.30
N TYR A 168 12.11 -2.95 -7.92
CA TYR A 168 12.61 -4.31 -7.67
C TYR A 168 12.56 -4.65 -6.19
N MET A 169 12.19 -5.89 -5.84
CA MET A 169 12.11 -6.38 -4.46
C MET A 169 12.78 -7.75 -4.27
N PRO A 170 13.16 -8.14 -3.04
CA PRO A 170 13.93 -9.36 -2.81
C PRO A 170 13.18 -10.65 -3.16
N GLY A 171 11.85 -10.58 -3.21
CA GLY A 171 11.00 -11.72 -3.51
C GLY A 171 9.62 -11.30 -4.02
N ARG A 172 8.95 -12.22 -4.69
CA ARG A 172 7.64 -11.98 -5.31
C ARG A 172 6.57 -11.59 -4.28
N ALA A 173 6.63 -12.18 -3.08
CA ALA A 173 5.71 -11.85 -2.01
C ALA A 173 5.80 -10.38 -1.58
N ASN A 174 6.97 -9.75 -1.69
CA ASN A 174 7.14 -8.32 -1.42
C ASN A 174 6.42 -7.47 -2.47
N ILE A 175 6.54 -7.84 -3.76
CA ILE A 175 5.83 -7.18 -4.85
C ILE A 175 4.32 -7.31 -4.66
N GLU A 176 3.83 -8.52 -4.35
CA GLU A 176 2.39 -8.77 -4.13
C GLU A 176 1.83 -7.96 -2.94
N ARG A 177 2.63 -7.69 -1.90
CA ARG A 177 2.23 -6.81 -0.80
C ARG A 177 2.21 -5.34 -1.17
N LEU A 178 3.18 -4.86 -1.95
CA LEU A 178 3.26 -3.43 -2.28
C LEU A 178 2.36 -3.01 -3.44
N THR A 179 2.06 -3.91 -4.38
CA THR A 179 1.27 -3.57 -5.58
C THR A 179 -0.08 -2.94 -5.24
N PRO A 180 -0.92 -3.50 -4.34
CA PRO A 180 -2.19 -2.87 -3.98
C PRO A 180 -2.02 -1.48 -3.36
N ALA A 181 -0.98 -1.29 -2.55
CA ALA A 181 -0.68 -0.02 -1.91
C ALA A 181 -0.26 1.05 -2.93
N LEU A 182 0.54 0.68 -3.94
CA LEU A 182 0.95 1.57 -5.02
C LEU A 182 -0.23 1.92 -5.94
N VAL A 183 -1.07 0.93 -6.29
CA VAL A 183 -2.32 1.15 -7.03
C VAL A 183 -3.23 2.13 -6.30
N GLN A 184 -3.39 1.95 -4.99
CA GLN A 184 -4.18 2.86 -4.17
C GLN A 184 -3.58 4.27 -4.17
N ALA A 185 -2.26 4.41 -4.00
CA ALA A 185 -1.60 5.71 -4.04
C ALA A 185 -1.85 6.46 -5.36
N ILE A 186 -1.68 5.78 -6.50
CA ILE A 186 -1.91 6.35 -7.83
C ILE A 186 -3.38 6.71 -8.04
N ASN A 187 -4.30 5.80 -7.69
CA ASN A 187 -5.75 6.04 -7.84
C ASN A 187 -6.25 7.19 -6.96
N VAL A 188 -5.69 7.36 -5.76
CA VAL A 188 -6.00 8.52 -4.90
C VAL A 188 -5.43 9.80 -5.53
N ALA A 189 -4.22 9.76 -6.08
CA ALA A 189 -3.62 10.91 -6.76
C ALA A 189 -4.44 11.37 -7.98
N HIS A 190 -5.00 10.44 -8.76
CA HIS A 190 -5.86 10.74 -9.91
C HIS A 190 -7.20 11.37 -9.55
N ARG A 191 -7.71 11.16 -8.33
CA ARG A 191 -9.00 11.70 -7.89
C ARG A 191 -8.94 13.19 -7.51
N LYS A 192 -7.80 13.86 -7.74
CA LYS A 192 -7.71 15.34 -7.71
C LYS A 192 -8.30 15.92 -9.00
N ILE A 193 -9.62 16.06 -9.07
CA ILE A 193 -10.34 17.18 -9.72
C ILE A 193 -11.66 17.38 -8.98
#